data_AF-A0A2K8U279-F1
#
_entry.id   AF-A0A2K8U279-F1
#
_cell.length_a   1.000
_cell.length_b   1.000
_cell.length_c   1.000
_cell.angle_alpha   90.00
_cell.angle_beta   90.00
_cell.angle_gamma   90.00
#
_symmetry.space_group_name_H-M   'P 1'
#
loop_
_entity.id
_entity.type
_entity.pdbx_description
1 polymer ?
#
loop_
_entity_poly.entity_id
_entity_poly.type
_entity_poly.pdbx_seq_one_letter_code
_entity_poly.pdbx_strand_id
1 'polypeptide(L)'
;MSLTTFLQRSLASKVPAGWQSSHEVPLLSKELEKRLGFSPRADVLLKNAALDRRIWIEFEISRADPAANHLKFAVGHLFFAQPSGDAFVSMVSHHVAAGRTNLGATAVILMRRLGMQAY
;
A
#
# COMPACT_ATOMS: atom_id res chain seq x y z
N MET A 1 10.40 -16.97 10.23
CA MET A 1 9.92 -15.56 10.13
C MET A 1 10.10 -15.12 8.70
N SER A 2 9.07 -14.61 8.03
CA SER A 2 9.17 -14.13 6.63
C SER A 2 9.84 -12.75 6.57
N LEU A 3 10.36 -12.38 5.41
CA LEU A 3 10.95 -11.06 5.20
C LEU A 3 9.90 -9.95 5.39
N THR A 4 8.66 -10.14 4.93
CA THR A 4 7.55 -9.20 5.17
C THR A 4 7.35 -8.94 6.66
N THR A 5 7.25 -9.99 7.48
CA THR A 5 7.07 -9.85 8.93
C THR A 5 8.27 -9.16 9.60
N PHE A 6 9.49 -9.45 9.13
CA PHE A 6 10.69 -8.76 9.61
C PHE A 6 10.64 -7.25 9.29
N LEU A 7 10.27 -6.88 8.06
CA LEU A 7 10.16 -5.48 7.63
C LEU A 7 9.05 -4.74 8.38
N GLN A 8 7.87 -5.35 8.52
CA GLN A 8 6.75 -4.84 9.33
C GLN A 8 7.23 -4.47 10.75
N ARG A 9 7.88 -5.41 11.44
CA ARG A 9 8.41 -5.20 12.80
C ARG A 9 9.51 -4.13 12.85
N SER A 10 10.41 -4.13 11.88
CA SER A 10 11.52 -3.18 11.81
C SER A 10 11.03 -1.75 11.57
N LEU A 11 9.97 -1.59 10.78
CA LEU A 11 9.34 -0.29 10.55
C LEU A 11 8.57 0.16 11.79
N ALA A 12 7.83 -0.74 12.43
CA ALA A 12 7.10 -0.47 13.67
C ALA A 12 8.00 -0.02 14.84
N SER A 13 9.26 -0.48 14.91
CA SER A 13 10.22 -0.06 15.94
C SER A 13 10.91 1.28 15.63
N LYS A 14 10.74 1.82 14.42
CA LYS A 14 11.38 3.06 13.94
C LYS A 14 10.36 4.07 13.41
N VAL A 15 9.13 4.01 13.91
CA VAL A 15 8.07 4.92 13.50
C VAL A 15 8.43 6.34 13.92
N PRO A 16 8.34 7.34 13.02
CA PRO A 16 8.62 8.73 13.38
C PRO A 16 7.72 9.22 14.50
N ALA A 17 8.20 10.20 15.29
CA ALA A 17 7.41 10.78 16.36
C ALA A 17 6.05 11.31 15.86
N GLY A 18 4.98 11.03 16.62
CA GLY A 18 3.61 11.40 16.26
C GLY A 18 2.93 10.48 15.23
N TRP A 19 3.64 9.49 14.70
CA TRP A 19 3.06 8.46 13.83
C TRP A 19 2.79 7.17 14.61
N GLN A 20 1.80 6.41 14.16
CA GLN A 20 1.43 5.09 14.66
C GLN A 20 1.49 4.09 13.52
N SER A 21 2.05 2.90 13.75
CA SER A 21 2.11 1.82 12.76
C SER A 21 1.10 0.73 13.06
N SER A 22 0.49 0.19 12.01
CA SER A 22 -0.34 -1.01 12.05
C SER A 22 0.02 -1.91 10.86
N HIS A 23 -0.29 -3.20 10.95
CA HIS A 23 0.05 -4.19 9.92
C HIS A 23 -1.19 -4.93 9.44
N GLU A 24 -1.15 -5.46 8.23
CA GLU A 24 -2.23 -6.26 7.61
C GLU A 24 -3.59 -5.53 7.65
N VAL A 25 -3.56 -4.22 7.44
CA VAL A 25 -4.75 -3.37 7.64
C VAL A 25 -5.69 -3.54 6.45
N PRO A 26 -6.98 -3.84 6.68
CA PRO A 26 -7.94 -3.92 5.57
C PRO A 26 -8.07 -2.59 4.86
N LEU A 27 -7.96 -2.64 3.54
CA LEU A 27 -8.16 -1.48 2.67
C LEU A 27 -9.66 -1.26 2.37
N LEU A 28 -10.45 -2.34 2.24
CA LEU A 28 -11.86 -2.28 1.86
C LEU A 28 -12.79 -2.59 3.04
N SER A 29 -14.02 -2.09 2.95
CA SER A 29 -15.10 -2.54 3.84
C SER A 29 -15.45 -4.00 3.55
N LYS A 30 -15.96 -4.73 4.55
CA LYS A 30 -16.36 -6.14 4.40
C LYS A 30 -17.41 -6.35 3.31
N GLU A 31 -18.29 -5.38 3.11
CA GLU A 31 -19.27 -5.39 2.04
C GLU A 31 -18.62 -5.31 0.66
N LEU A 32 -17.67 -4.39 0.46
CA LEU A 32 -16.93 -4.27 -0.80
C LEU A 32 -16.04 -5.49 -1.05
N GLU A 33 -15.39 -6.04 -0.03
CA GLU A 33 -14.62 -7.29 -0.15
C GLU A 33 -15.51 -8.43 -0.71
N LYS A 34 -16.72 -8.58 -0.17
CA LYS A 34 -17.69 -9.60 -0.62
C LYS A 34 -18.16 -9.34 -2.05
N ARG A 35 -18.41 -8.07 -2.42
CA ARG A 35 -18.89 -7.70 -3.76
C ARG A 35 -17.82 -7.87 -4.83
N LEU A 36 -16.57 -7.54 -4.52
CA LEU A 36 -15.45 -7.57 -5.47
C LEU A 36 -14.75 -8.94 -5.52
N GLY A 37 -14.94 -9.78 -4.49
CA GLY A 37 -14.36 -11.13 -4.44
C GLY A 37 -12.90 -11.18 -3.99
N PHE A 38 -12.37 -10.11 -3.39
CA PHE A 38 -11.02 -10.09 -2.82
C PHE A 38 -10.93 -9.19 -1.57
N SER A 39 -10.01 -9.52 -0.66
CA SER A 39 -9.83 -8.83 0.63
C SER A 39 -8.42 -8.23 0.76
N PRO A 40 -8.15 -7.08 0.11
CA PRO A 40 -6.81 -6.52 0.08
C PRO A 40 -6.41 -5.96 1.45
N ARG A 41 -5.18 -6.26 1.86
CA ARG A 41 -4.56 -5.76 3.09
C ARG A 41 -3.32 -4.97 2.74
N ALA A 42 -3.11 -3.88 3.48
CA ALA A 42 -1.86 -3.14 3.45
C ALA A 42 -0.83 -3.81 4.36
N ASP A 43 0.39 -4.04 3.87
CA ASP A 43 1.47 -4.57 4.71
C ASP A 43 1.71 -3.69 5.94
N VAL A 44 1.76 -2.38 5.74
CA VAL A 44 1.88 -1.38 6.82
C VAL A 44 0.96 -0.20 6.55
N LEU A 45 0.33 0.30 7.62
CA LEU A 45 -0.33 1.59 7.65
C LEU A 45 0.31 2.46 8.71
N LEU A 46 0.85 3.60 8.28
CA LEU A 46 1.25 4.67 9.19
C LEU A 46 0.12 5.68 9.30
N LYS A 47 -0.24 6.09 10.51
CA LYS A 47 -1.23 7.13 10.78
C LYS A 47 -0.63 8.25 11.61
N ASN A 48 -0.91 9.48 11.25
CA ASN A 48 -0.63 10.65 12.07
C ASN A 48 -1.95 11.38 12.35
N ALA A 49 -2.45 11.26 13.58
CA ALA A 49 -3.74 11.83 13.96
C ALA A 49 -3.71 13.36 14.00
N ALA A 50 -2.58 13.97 14.38
CA ALA A 50 -2.45 15.43 14.47
C ALA A 50 -2.47 16.09 13.08
N LEU A 51 -2.00 15.38 12.05
CA LEU A 51 -2.00 15.85 10.67
C LEU A 51 -3.20 15.36 9.85
N ASP A 52 -4.03 14.47 10.42
CA ASP A 52 -5.05 13.70 9.71
C ASP A 52 -4.53 13.07 8.41
N ARG A 53 -3.38 12.37 8.50
CA ARG A 53 -2.72 11.73 7.36
C ARG A 53 -2.47 10.26 7.57
N ARG A 54 -2.51 9.50 6.48
CA ARG A 54 -2.17 8.09 6.47
C ARG A 54 -1.23 7.76 5.32
N ILE A 55 -0.31 6.84 5.56
CA ILE A 55 0.58 6.29 4.53
C ILE A 55 0.36 4.79 4.50
N TRP A 56 -0.18 4.31 3.40
CA TRP A 56 -0.40 2.91 3.10
C TRP A 56 0.82 2.36 2.36
N ILE A 57 1.46 1.33 2.88
CA ILE A 57 2.72 0.81 2.37
C ILE A 57 2.55 -0.65 1.98
N GLU A 58 3.01 -1.00 0.78
CA GLU A 58 3.16 -2.38 0.29
C GLU A 58 4.65 -2.71 0.09
N PHE A 59 5.07 -3.88 0.56
CA PHE A 59 6.42 -4.41 0.35
C PHE A 59 6.44 -5.34 -0.87
N GLU A 60 6.96 -4.84 -2.00
CA GLU A 60 7.13 -5.66 -3.21
C GLU A 60 8.47 -6.39 -3.14
N ILE A 61 8.51 -7.45 -2.33
CA ILE A 61 9.73 -8.22 -2.01
C ILE A 61 9.75 -9.62 -2.63
N SER A 62 8.69 -10.03 -3.32
CA SER A 62 8.57 -11.35 -3.93
C SER A 62 8.81 -11.29 -5.44
N ARG A 63 8.97 -12.46 -6.08
CA ARG A 63 8.95 -12.54 -7.55
C ARG A 63 7.54 -12.42 -8.13
N ALA A 64 6.49 -12.26 -7.34
CA ALA A 64 5.16 -12.01 -7.89
C ALA A 64 5.12 -10.64 -8.59
N ASP A 65 4.09 -10.43 -9.42
CA ASP A 65 3.89 -9.15 -10.08
C ASP A 65 3.37 -8.09 -9.08
N PRO A 66 4.12 -7.01 -8.82
CA PRO A 66 3.68 -5.96 -7.91
C PRO A 66 2.42 -5.24 -8.40
N ALA A 67 2.12 -5.26 -9.70
CA ALA A 67 0.98 -4.57 -10.27
C ALA A 67 -0.36 -5.04 -9.69
N ALA A 68 -0.44 -6.28 -9.21
CA ALA A 68 -1.64 -6.79 -8.56
C ALA A 68 -1.96 -6.02 -7.26
N ASN A 69 -0.95 -5.64 -6.47
CA ASN A 69 -1.15 -4.86 -5.26
C ASN A 69 -1.57 -3.43 -5.59
N HIS A 70 -0.89 -2.79 -6.54
CA HIS A 70 -1.26 -1.46 -7.05
C HIS A 70 -2.73 -1.41 -7.52
N LEU A 71 -3.16 -2.42 -8.27
CA LEU A 71 -4.54 -2.50 -8.77
C LEU A 71 -5.56 -2.63 -7.63
N LYS A 72 -5.28 -3.43 -6.59
CA LYS A 72 -6.16 -3.53 -5.42
C LYS A 72 -6.37 -2.16 -4.75
N PHE A 73 -5.30 -1.37 -4.62
CA PHE A 73 -5.35 -0.02 -4.07
C PHE A 73 -6.10 0.96 -4.98
N ALA A 74 -5.84 0.92 -6.28
CA ALA A 74 -6.54 1.74 -7.27
C ALA A 74 -8.04 1.45 -7.28
N VAL A 75 -8.44 0.17 -7.26
CA VAL A 75 -9.85 -0.23 -7.18
C VAL A 75 -10.47 0.26 -5.89
N GLY A 76 -9.77 0.14 -4.75
CA GLY A 76 -10.25 0.70 -3.49
C GLY A 76 -10.53 2.19 -3.58
N HIS A 77 -9.63 2.96 -4.20
CA HIS A 77 -9.82 4.39 -4.41
C HIS A 77 -11.01 4.72 -5.34
N LEU A 78 -11.26 3.92 -6.38
CA LEU A 78 -12.40 4.11 -7.28
C LEU A 78 -13.76 3.98 -6.57
N PHE A 79 -13.88 3.05 -5.62
CA PHE A 79 -15.13 2.84 -4.87
C PHE A 79 -15.22 3.71 -3.62
N PHE A 80 -14.08 4.02 -3.01
CA PHE A 80 -13.99 4.88 -1.83
C PHE A 80 -12.73 5.73 -1.93
N ALA A 81 -12.89 6.95 -2.45
CA ALA A 81 -11.79 7.85 -2.70
C ALA A 81 -11.01 8.10 -1.40
N GLN A 82 -9.70 7.82 -1.46
CA GLN A 82 -8.79 8.13 -0.38
C GLN A 82 -8.71 9.66 -0.22
N PRO A 83 -8.67 10.18 1.03
CA PRO A 83 -8.44 11.60 1.28
C PRO A 83 -7.16 12.10 0.59
N SER A 84 -7.15 13.35 0.13
CA SER A 84 -6.01 13.93 -0.58
C SER A 84 -4.73 14.04 0.27
N GLY A 85 -4.85 13.95 1.60
CA GLY A 85 -3.73 13.88 2.54
C GLY A 85 -3.15 12.48 2.77
N ASP A 86 -3.85 11.44 2.30
CA ASP A 86 -3.39 10.05 2.39
C ASP A 86 -2.48 9.73 1.20
N ALA A 87 -1.49 8.86 1.42
CA ALA A 87 -0.57 8.39 0.39
C ALA A 87 -0.51 6.87 0.32
N PHE A 88 -0.29 6.34 -0.88
CA PHE A 88 0.10 4.97 -1.14
C PHE A 88 1.60 4.92 -1.51
N VAL A 89 2.35 3.98 -0.95
CA VAL A 89 3.77 3.80 -1.22
C VAL A 89 4.05 2.34 -1.54
N SER A 90 4.57 2.07 -2.73
CA SER A 90 5.07 0.75 -3.10
C SER A 90 6.58 0.67 -2.89
N MET A 91 7.00 -0.08 -1.89
CA MET A 91 8.42 -0.29 -1.57
C MET A 91 8.94 -1.50 -2.34
N VAL A 92 9.52 -1.24 -3.51
CA VAL A 92 10.01 -2.29 -4.41
C VAL A 92 11.45 -2.69 -4.08
N SER A 93 11.65 -3.97 -3.82
CA SER A 93 12.98 -4.54 -3.58
C SER A 93 13.77 -4.66 -4.88
N HIS A 94 15.09 -4.49 -4.78
CA HIS A 94 16.02 -4.71 -5.90
C HIS A 94 16.01 -6.15 -6.45
N HIS A 95 15.45 -7.12 -5.70
CA HIS A 95 15.28 -8.50 -6.17
C HIS A 95 14.09 -8.69 -7.13
N VAL A 96 13.21 -7.69 -7.28
CA VAL A 96 12.15 -7.71 -8.27
C VAL A 96 12.76 -7.52 -9.66
N ALA A 97 12.37 -8.37 -10.61
CA ALA A 97 12.86 -8.28 -11.98
C ALA A 97 12.52 -6.92 -12.60
N ALA A 98 13.46 -6.33 -13.36
CA ALA A 98 13.34 -4.98 -13.90
C ALA A 98 12.03 -4.73 -14.68
N GLY A 99 11.58 -5.69 -15.49
CA GLY A 99 10.30 -5.57 -16.20
C GLY A 99 9.08 -5.41 -15.28
N ARG A 100 9.07 -6.10 -14.14
CA ARG A 100 8.02 -5.98 -13.11
C ARG A 100 8.14 -4.67 -12.33
N THR A 101 9.36 -4.23 -12.03
CA THR A 101 9.59 -2.92 -11.42
C THR A 101 9.08 -1.79 -12.32
N ASN A 102 9.35 -1.85 -13.63
CA ASN A 102 8.85 -0.87 -14.59
C ASN A 102 7.31 -0.90 -14.70
N LEU A 103 6.71 -2.10 -14.63
CA LEU A 103 5.26 -2.22 -14.61
C LEU A 103 4.65 -1.62 -13.34
N GLY A 104 5.24 -1.87 -12.17
CA GLY A 104 4.85 -1.22 -10.91
C GLY A 104 4.97 0.30 -10.97
N ALA A 105 6.09 0.82 -11.46
CA ALA A 105 6.29 2.26 -11.65
C ALA A 105 5.25 2.88 -12.60
N THR A 106 4.89 2.17 -13.67
CA THR A 106 3.83 2.60 -14.59
C THR A 106 2.45 2.57 -13.90
N ALA A 107 2.18 1.57 -13.07
CA ALA A 107 0.95 1.51 -12.27
C ALA A 107 0.86 2.69 -11.28
N VAL A 108 1.97 3.10 -10.64
CA VAL A 108 2.02 4.32 -9.80
C VAL A 108 1.64 5.56 -10.61
N ILE A 109 2.14 5.72 -11.84
CA ILE A 109 1.76 6.83 -12.72
C ILE A 109 0.25 6.81 -13.02
N LEU A 110 -0.31 5.63 -13.29
CA LEU A 110 -1.75 5.48 -13.53
C LEU A 110 -2.57 5.84 -12.28
N MET A 111 -2.16 5.38 -11.09
CA MET A 111 -2.81 5.72 -9.83
C MET A 111 -2.81 7.24 -9.57
N ARG A 112 -1.70 7.93 -9.89
CA ARG A 112 -1.63 9.40 -9.82
C ARG A 112 -2.63 10.06 -10.77
N ARG A 113 -2.79 9.53 -11.99
CA ARG A 113 -3.81 10.03 -12.93
C ARG A 113 -5.25 9.78 -12.45
N LEU A 114 -5.46 8.79 -11.60
CA LEU A 114 -6.74 8.54 -10.92
C LEU A 114 -6.98 9.46 -9.71
N GLY A 115 -6.04 10.34 -9.37
CA GLY A 115 -6.15 11.29 -8.24
C GLY A 115 -5.50 10.80 -6.95
N MET A 116 -4.81 9.66 -6.96
CA MET A 116 -4.13 9.15 -5.77
C MET A 116 -2.76 9.80 -5.57
N GLN A 117 -2.37 10.00 -4.31
CA GLN A 117 -0.98 10.29 -3.94
C GLN A 117 -0.18 8.98 -3.86
N ALA A 118 0.18 8.40 -5.00
CA ALA A 118 0.93 7.14 -5.09
C ALA A 118 2.43 7.37 -5.31
N TYR A 119 3.31 6.57 -4.70
CA TYR A 119 4.77 6.70 -4.80
C TYR A 119 5.47 5.35 -5.00
#